data_AF-A0A3A0FWN9-F1
#
_entry.id   AF-A0A3A0FWN9-F1
#
_cell.length_a   1.000
_cell.length_b   1.000
_cell.length_c   1.000
_cell.angle_alpha   90.00
_cell.angle_beta   90.00
_cell.angle_gamma   90.00
#
_symmetry.space_group_name_H-M   'P 1'
#
loop_
_entity.id
_entity.type
_entity.pdbx_description
1 polymer ?
#
loop_
_entity_poly.entity_id
_entity_poly.type
_entity_poly.pdbx_seq_one_letter_code
_entity_poly.pdbx_strand_id
1 'polypeptide(L)'
;RLRGASLARFAAEPLDAAARARIEALRAALLEAAAELTASRRPDWGEAFLLAAARLAALDASLAANRLVLLDAMPAHARRLAVSERRRALVPALLTEARRDLERARDEALAQADWRELAFGALEAAASRVAALEAARDGAAELPVAVGAILPEAFADVLLDVRPASAPGATARALAAARSAERAHRDALAARYGYDLVTRNCVTELFRTIDLALAEQGGVAAAEGGAALRRLRDESERRLGGRVDPRRSFVPFLSSRAVRAHWRVAETRRLASARQHALARDGSLAAALREAAVATSSFRPAEGGGFFLLYTDLHWPLRPLFGAVNLAAALARAGVGVLTLPFDGGRGLVSGLDGALWSVPELGFGNVRKGTSEWVPPELRAPYE
;
A
#
# COMPACT_ATOMS: atom_id res chain seq x y z
N ARG A 1 -34.95 4.49 4.33
CA ARG A 1 -34.36 3.60 5.36
C ARG A 1 -33.22 2.84 4.68
N LEU A 2 -31.96 3.20 4.96
CA LEU A 2 -30.80 2.45 4.46
C LEU A 2 -30.75 1.08 5.15
N ARG A 3 -31.43 0.08 4.59
CA ARG A 3 -31.21 -1.33 4.94
C ARG A 3 -30.10 -1.83 4.03
N GLY A 4 -28.88 -1.97 4.54
CA GLY A 4 -27.77 -2.57 3.78
C GLY A 4 -26.43 -1.88 3.91
N ALA A 5 -26.34 -0.66 4.49
CA ALA A 5 -25.05 -0.20 4.99
C ALA A 5 -24.67 -1.15 6.14
N SER A 6 -23.62 -1.95 5.92
CA SER A 6 -22.91 -2.63 7.00
C SER A 6 -22.41 -1.54 7.93
N LEU A 7 -23.20 -1.17 8.93
CA LEU A 7 -22.77 -0.22 9.94
C LEU A 7 -21.83 -0.98 10.86
N ALA A 8 -20.56 -0.64 10.82
CA ALA A 8 -19.63 -1.09 11.85
C ALA A 8 -20.05 -0.39 13.15
N ARG A 9 -20.75 -1.12 14.02
CA ARG A 9 -21.00 -0.65 15.39
C ARG A 9 -19.69 -0.75 16.13
N PHE A 10 -19.03 0.38 16.30
CA PHE A 10 -17.88 0.43 17.17
C PHE A 10 -18.38 0.35 18.62
N ALA A 11 -18.07 -0.77 19.28
CA ALA A 11 -18.29 -0.93 20.71
C ALA A 11 -17.22 -0.11 21.46
N ALA A 12 -17.36 1.21 21.44
CA ALA A 12 -16.65 2.08 22.35
C ALA A 12 -17.63 2.80 23.27
N GLU A 13 -17.04 3.29 24.34
CA GLU A 13 -17.64 4.05 25.42
C GLU A 13 -18.70 5.05 24.93
N PRO A 14 -19.69 5.35 25.78
CA PRO A 14 -20.66 6.40 25.50
C PRO A 14 -19.95 7.69 25.05
N LEU A 15 -20.50 8.38 24.06
CA LEU A 15 -19.98 9.69 23.67
C LEU A 15 -19.99 10.62 24.88
N ASP A 16 -18.84 11.19 25.21
CA ASP A 16 -18.78 12.28 26.18
C ASP A 16 -19.40 13.56 25.60
N ALA A 17 -19.60 14.57 26.45
CA ALA A 17 -20.23 15.81 26.03
C ALA A 17 -19.45 16.56 24.93
N ALA A 18 -18.12 16.49 24.96
CA ALA A 18 -17.27 17.18 24.00
C ALA A 18 -17.30 16.50 22.62
N ALA A 19 -17.20 15.17 22.59
CA ALA A 19 -17.32 14.36 21.39
C ALA A 19 -18.71 14.50 20.77
N ARG A 20 -19.76 14.53 21.59
CA ARG A 20 -21.13 14.76 21.12
C ARG A 20 -21.29 16.13 20.44
N ALA A 21 -20.89 17.20 21.11
CA ALA A 21 -20.92 18.55 20.54
C ALA A 21 -20.11 18.63 19.23
N ARG A 22 -19.00 17.89 19.15
CA ARG A 22 -18.18 17.85 17.94
C ARG A 22 -18.84 17.10 16.78
N ILE A 23 -19.51 15.98 17.06
CA ILE A 23 -20.31 15.25 16.06
C ILE A 23 -21.45 16.13 15.54
N GLU A 24 -22.11 16.89 16.41
CA GLU A 24 -23.15 17.86 16.02
C GLU A 24 -22.59 18.94 15.08
N ALA A 25 -21.40 19.48 15.37
CA ALA A 25 -20.73 20.44 14.50
C ALA A 25 -20.32 19.83 13.14
N LEU A 26 -19.72 18.64 13.13
CA LEU A 26 -19.36 17.94 11.89
C LEU A 26 -20.58 17.63 11.03
N ARG A 27 -21.70 17.24 11.66
CA ARG A 27 -22.97 17.00 10.98
C ARG A 27 -23.49 18.26 10.29
N ALA A 28 -23.45 19.41 10.96
CA ALA A 28 -23.86 20.69 10.37
C ALA A 28 -22.97 21.05 9.17
N ALA A 29 -21.64 20.98 9.33
CA ALA A 29 -20.70 21.26 8.26
C ALA A 29 -20.85 20.31 7.06
N LEU A 30 -21.09 19.02 7.30
CA LEU A 30 -21.33 18.04 6.24
C LEU A 30 -22.65 18.31 5.50
N LEU A 31 -23.68 18.78 6.20
CA LEU A 31 -24.95 19.14 5.56
C LEU A 31 -24.78 20.31 4.59
N GLU A 32 -24.01 21.33 4.99
CA GLU A 32 -23.65 22.45 4.12
C GLU A 32 -22.85 21.98 2.90
N ALA A 33 -21.80 21.19 3.11
CA ALA A 33 -20.99 20.63 2.01
C ALA A 33 -21.83 19.75 1.06
N ALA A 34 -22.78 18.96 1.58
CA ALA A 34 -23.67 18.14 0.77
C ALA A 34 -24.63 19.00 -0.08
N ALA A 35 -25.10 20.13 0.45
CA ALA A 35 -25.91 21.07 -0.32
C ALA A 35 -25.12 21.69 -1.48
N GLU A 36 -23.86 22.07 -1.26
CA GLU A 36 -22.98 22.61 -2.30
C GLU A 36 -22.71 21.60 -3.44
N LEU A 37 -22.63 20.30 -3.13
CA LEU A 37 -22.45 19.25 -4.14
C LEU A 37 -23.56 19.22 -5.19
N THR A 38 -24.79 19.62 -4.84
CA THR A 38 -25.92 19.64 -5.77
C THR A 38 -25.77 20.69 -6.89
N ALA A 39 -24.96 21.72 -6.64
CA ALA A 39 -24.59 22.74 -7.62
C ALA A 39 -23.21 22.50 -8.26
N SER A 40 -22.52 21.42 -7.88
CA SER A 40 -21.15 21.16 -8.31
C SER A 40 -21.09 20.70 -9.77
N ARG A 41 -20.03 21.13 -10.45
CA ARG A 41 -19.71 20.68 -11.82
C ARG A 41 -18.77 19.47 -11.85
N ARG A 42 -18.39 18.92 -10.69
CA ARG A 42 -17.52 17.75 -10.63
C ARG A 42 -18.24 16.55 -11.29
N PRO A 43 -17.55 15.73 -12.10
CA PRO A 43 -18.18 14.64 -12.84
C PRO A 43 -18.76 13.54 -11.94
N ASP A 44 -18.27 13.45 -10.71
CA ASP A 44 -18.61 12.47 -9.68
C ASP A 44 -19.49 13.05 -8.56
N TRP A 45 -20.17 14.18 -8.79
CA TRP A 45 -20.93 14.89 -7.75
C TRP A 45 -22.02 14.01 -7.12
N GLY A 46 -22.65 13.15 -7.92
CA GLY A 46 -23.71 12.26 -7.45
C GLY A 46 -23.19 11.21 -6.48
N GLU A 47 -22.02 10.63 -6.74
CA GLU A 47 -21.37 9.67 -5.85
C GLU A 47 -20.93 10.36 -4.55
N ALA A 48 -20.27 11.52 -4.66
CA ALA A 48 -19.88 12.33 -3.51
C ALA A 48 -21.09 12.73 -2.64
N PHE A 49 -22.22 13.09 -3.28
CA PHE A 49 -23.46 13.44 -2.58
C PHE A 49 -24.06 12.23 -1.84
N LEU A 50 -24.11 11.06 -2.49
CA LEU A 50 -24.62 9.84 -1.85
C LEU A 50 -23.75 9.42 -0.66
N LEU A 51 -22.42 9.53 -0.78
CA LEU A 51 -21.49 9.28 0.31
C LEU A 51 -21.70 10.27 1.47
N ALA A 52 -21.85 11.57 1.17
CA ALA A 52 -22.15 12.59 2.18
C ALA A 52 -23.49 12.31 2.90
N ALA A 53 -24.53 11.91 2.16
CA ALA A 53 -25.81 11.53 2.74
C ALA A 53 -25.72 10.28 3.63
N ALA A 54 -24.95 9.27 3.23
CA ALA A 54 -24.69 8.09 4.04
C ALA A 54 -23.95 8.44 5.34
N ARG A 55 -22.95 9.32 5.27
CA ARG A 55 -22.21 9.82 6.43
C ARG A 55 -23.08 10.65 7.37
N LEU A 56 -23.96 11.50 6.84
CA LEU A 56 -24.97 12.21 7.65
C LEU A 56 -25.86 11.23 8.43
N ALA A 57 -26.35 10.17 7.76
CA ALA A 57 -27.13 9.14 8.42
C ALA A 57 -26.33 8.40 9.52
N ALA A 58 -25.03 8.19 9.33
CA ALA A 58 -24.16 7.60 10.34
C ALA A 58 -23.93 8.54 11.54
N LEU A 59 -23.76 9.84 11.31
CA LEU A 59 -23.66 10.86 12.37
C LEU A 59 -24.97 10.98 13.16
N ASP A 60 -26.12 10.99 12.46
CA ASP A 60 -27.46 10.95 13.09
C ASP A 60 -27.62 9.71 13.97
N ALA A 61 -27.25 8.54 13.45
CA ALA A 61 -27.27 7.29 14.19
C ALA A 61 -26.32 7.34 15.41
N SER A 62 -25.18 8.03 15.28
CA SER A 62 -24.22 8.18 16.37
C SER A 62 -24.80 8.97 17.55
N LEU A 63 -25.43 10.11 17.24
CA LEU A 63 -26.07 10.97 18.23
C LEU A 63 -27.25 10.29 18.92
N ALA A 64 -28.03 9.50 18.18
CA ALA A 64 -29.17 8.75 18.69
C ALA A 64 -28.75 7.56 19.57
N ALA A 65 -27.69 6.84 19.19
CA ALA A 65 -27.18 5.68 19.94
C ALA A 65 -26.26 6.06 21.11
N ASN A 66 -25.91 7.35 21.23
CA ASN A 66 -24.87 7.88 22.12
C ASN A 66 -23.53 7.14 22.01
N ARG A 67 -23.18 6.70 20.80
CA ARG A 67 -21.94 5.97 20.47
C ARG A 67 -21.57 6.28 19.03
N LEU A 68 -20.28 6.25 18.71
CA LEU A 68 -19.84 6.50 17.34
C LEU A 68 -20.26 5.35 16.40
N VAL A 69 -21.01 5.69 15.36
CA VAL A 69 -21.46 4.81 14.28
C VAL A 69 -20.84 5.31 12.98
N LEU A 70 -20.14 4.43 12.29
CA LEU A 70 -19.39 4.75 11.07
C LEU A 70 -19.84 3.85 9.91
N LEU A 71 -19.60 4.32 8.69
CA LEU A 71 -19.74 3.50 7.51
C LEU A 71 -18.62 2.46 7.46
N ASP A 72 -18.94 1.24 7.02
CA ASP A 72 -17.91 0.27 6.69
C ASP A 72 -17.20 0.71 5.40
N ALA A 73 -15.95 1.14 5.56
CA ALA A 73 -15.10 1.52 4.46
C ALA A 73 -14.58 0.31 3.66
N MET A 74 -14.63 -0.92 4.19
CA MET A 74 -13.96 -2.05 3.53
C MET A 74 -14.52 -2.29 2.12
N PRO A 75 -13.67 -2.23 1.06
CA PRO A 75 -14.13 -2.39 -0.31
C PRO A 75 -14.71 -3.79 -0.53
N ALA A 76 -15.77 -3.89 -1.33
CA ALA A 76 -16.36 -5.18 -1.67
C ALA A 76 -15.35 -6.11 -2.38
N HIS A 77 -14.42 -5.50 -3.12
CA HIS A 77 -13.37 -6.16 -3.89
C HIS A 77 -12.04 -6.28 -3.11
N ALA A 78 -12.03 -6.00 -1.81
CA ALA A 78 -10.84 -6.13 -0.98
C ALA A 78 -10.24 -7.54 -1.08
N ARG A 79 -8.90 -7.62 -1.10
CA ARG A 79 -8.20 -8.90 -1.12
C ARG A 79 -8.53 -9.66 0.15
N ARG A 80 -9.02 -10.89 0.02
CA ARG A 80 -9.31 -11.76 1.18
C ARG A 80 -8.13 -12.69 1.44
N LEU A 81 -7.64 -12.66 2.68
CA LEU A 81 -6.56 -13.54 3.14
C LEU A 81 -7.16 -14.64 4.01
N ALA A 82 -6.87 -15.90 3.71
CA ALA A 82 -7.27 -17.01 4.58
C ALA A 82 -6.62 -16.86 5.97
N VAL A 83 -7.39 -17.01 7.03
CA VAL A 83 -6.92 -16.87 8.41
C VAL A 83 -6.32 -18.20 8.88
N SER A 84 -5.09 -18.47 8.41
CA SER A 84 -4.29 -19.60 8.86
C SER A 84 -3.92 -19.47 10.34
N GLU A 85 -3.52 -20.57 10.99
CA GLU A 85 -3.05 -20.57 12.38
C GLU A 85 -1.94 -19.53 12.62
N ARG A 86 -1.00 -19.43 11.65
CA ARG A 86 0.05 -18.42 11.66
C ARG A 86 -0.52 -16.99 11.69
N ARG A 87 -1.52 -16.68 10.87
CA ARG A 87 -2.13 -15.34 10.86
C ARG A 87 -2.93 -15.07 12.12
N ARG A 88 -3.63 -16.07 12.67
CA ARG A 88 -4.32 -15.94 13.97
C ARG A 88 -3.38 -15.51 15.08
N ALA A 89 -2.17 -16.08 15.10
CA ALA A 89 -1.15 -15.68 16.07
C ALA A 89 -0.72 -14.20 15.94
N LEU A 90 -0.88 -13.58 14.76
CA LEU A 90 -0.56 -12.17 14.53
C LEU A 90 -1.73 -11.22 14.86
N VAL A 91 -2.98 -11.70 14.87
CA VAL A 91 -4.18 -10.88 15.06
C VAL A 91 -4.12 -10.02 16.33
N PRO A 92 -3.68 -10.50 17.52
CA PRO A 92 -3.63 -9.66 18.72
C PRO A 92 -2.71 -8.44 18.59
N ALA A 93 -1.53 -8.62 17.97
CA ALA A 93 -0.59 -7.54 17.74
C ALA A 93 -1.12 -6.53 16.71
N LEU A 94 -1.66 -7.03 15.59
CA LEU A 94 -2.30 -6.21 14.56
C LEU A 94 -3.50 -5.42 15.10
N LEU A 95 -4.31 -6.04 15.97
CA LEU A 95 -5.46 -5.40 16.59
C LEU A 95 -5.04 -4.28 17.55
N THR A 96 -3.93 -4.48 18.28
CA THR A 96 -3.36 -3.44 19.14
C THR A 96 -2.89 -2.24 18.33
N GLU A 97 -2.18 -2.46 17.21
CA GLU A 97 -1.78 -1.39 16.29
C GLU A 97 -3.01 -0.68 15.67
N ALA A 98 -3.98 -1.45 15.17
CA ALA A 98 -5.18 -0.91 14.54
C ALA A 98 -6.03 -0.07 15.49
N ARG A 99 -6.12 -0.45 16.78
CA ARG A 99 -6.83 0.34 17.81
C ARG A 99 -6.15 1.68 18.08
N ARG A 100 -4.81 1.72 18.13
CA ARG A 100 -4.07 2.98 18.26
C ARG A 100 -4.25 3.89 17.04
N ASP A 101 -4.25 3.30 15.85
CA ASP A 101 -4.50 4.06 14.61
C ASP A 101 -5.93 4.61 14.57
N LEU A 102 -6.91 3.86 15.08
CA LEU A 102 -8.28 4.31 15.22
C LEU A 102 -8.42 5.45 16.23
N GLU A 103 -7.80 5.34 17.41
CA GLU A 103 -7.77 6.42 18.39
C GLU A 103 -7.19 7.70 17.78
N ARG A 104 -6.04 7.60 17.11
CA ARG A 104 -5.40 8.74 16.42
C ARG A 104 -6.31 9.35 15.35
N ALA A 105 -6.91 8.52 14.50
CA ALA A 105 -7.80 8.99 13.44
C ALA A 105 -9.08 9.63 13.99
N ARG A 106 -9.61 9.12 15.11
CA ARG A 106 -10.74 9.70 15.81
C ARG A 106 -10.39 11.08 16.34
N ASP A 107 -9.27 11.20 17.05
CA ASP A 107 -8.85 12.46 17.65
C ASP A 107 -8.54 13.50 16.54
N GLU A 108 -7.92 13.09 15.44
CA GLU A 108 -7.67 13.96 14.28
C GLU A 108 -8.98 14.43 13.62
N ALA A 109 -9.92 13.53 13.36
CA ALA A 109 -11.20 13.86 12.73
C ALA A 109 -12.06 14.76 13.63
N LEU A 110 -12.09 14.49 14.94
CA LEU A 110 -12.80 15.31 15.92
C LEU A 110 -12.04 16.60 16.27
N ALA A 111 -10.75 16.74 15.97
CA ALA A 111 -10.05 18.01 16.14
C ALA A 111 -10.38 19.05 15.06
N GLN A 112 -10.96 18.68 13.92
CA GLN A 112 -11.19 19.60 12.78
C GLN A 112 -12.42 20.49 12.96
N ALA A 113 -12.23 21.81 12.87
CA ALA A 113 -13.32 22.79 12.95
C ALA A 113 -14.33 22.65 11.80
N ASP A 114 -13.82 22.32 10.61
CA ASP A 114 -14.58 22.19 9.37
C ASP A 114 -14.67 20.72 8.92
N TRP A 115 -15.61 20.44 8.03
CA TRP A 115 -15.70 19.12 7.38
C TRP A 115 -14.45 18.82 6.55
N ARG A 116 -13.73 17.76 6.91
CA ARG A 116 -12.59 17.24 6.14
C ARG A 116 -12.82 15.78 5.78
N GLU A 117 -13.21 15.55 4.53
CA GLU A 117 -13.51 14.23 4.01
C GLU A 117 -12.37 13.22 4.20
N LEU A 118 -11.12 13.63 3.99
CA LEU A 118 -9.95 12.74 4.15
C LEU A 118 -9.76 12.29 5.61
N ALA A 119 -9.92 13.19 6.58
CA ALA A 119 -9.78 12.87 7.99
C ALA A 119 -10.91 11.93 8.45
N PHE A 120 -12.14 12.21 8.01
CA PHE A 120 -13.28 11.35 8.34
C PHE A 120 -13.18 9.97 7.65
N GLY A 121 -12.72 9.92 6.39
CA GLY A 121 -12.45 8.67 5.69
C GLY A 121 -11.34 7.84 6.33
N ALA A 122 -10.30 8.49 6.88
CA ALA A 122 -9.26 7.80 7.64
C ALA A 122 -9.80 7.15 8.93
N LEU A 123 -10.73 7.82 9.61
CA LEU A 123 -11.46 7.29 10.77
C LEU A 123 -12.32 6.07 10.38
N GLU A 124 -13.12 6.16 9.32
CA GLU A 124 -13.91 5.04 8.80
C GLU A 124 -13.02 3.84 8.42
N ALA A 125 -11.93 4.08 7.69
CA ALA A 125 -10.98 3.05 7.29
C ALA A 125 -10.30 2.38 8.49
N ALA A 126 -9.92 3.16 9.52
CA ALA A 126 -9.34 2.61 10.74
C ALA A 126 -10.36 1.74 11.51
N ALA A 127 -11.62 2.18 11.59
CA ALA A 127 -12.69 1.44 12.25
C ALA A 127 -12.98 0.11 11.53
N SER A 128 -13.08 0.12 10.20
CA SER A 128 -13.26 -1.10 9.40
C SER A 128 -12.10 -2.10 9.56
N ARG A 129 -10.85 -1.61 9.66
CA ARG A 129 -9.69 -2.49 9.94
C ARG A 129 -9.80 -3.16 11.31
N VAL A 130 -10.20 -2.42 12.34
CA VAL A 130 -10.43 -2.99 13.68
C VAL A 130 -11.54 -4.04 13.62
N ALA A 131 -12.68 -3.74 13.01
CA ALA A 131 -13.80 -4.68 12.88
C ALA A 131 -13.40 -5.96 12.14
N ALA A 132 -12.64 -5.86 11.06
CA ALA A 132 -12.14 -7.02 10.31
C ALA A 132 -11.19 -7.89 11.15
N LEU A 133 -10.29 -7.28 11.93
CA LEU A 133 -9.38 -8.00 12.82
C LEU A 133 -10.09 -8.63 14.03
N GLU A 134 -11.12 -7.97 14.57
CA GLU A 134 -11.96 -8.55 15.62
C GLU A 134 -12.75 -9.75 15.11
N ALA A 135 -13.33 -9.66 13.90
CA ALA A 135 -13.98 -10.82 13.27
C ALA A 135 -12.99 -11.99 13.08
N ALA A 136 -11.75 -11.72 12.65
CA ALA A 136 -10.72 -12.75 12.52
C ALA A 136 -10.31 -13.36 13.88
N ARG A 137 -10.24 -12.55 14.95
CA ARG A 137 -10.03 -13.03 16.32
C ARG A 137 -11.16 -13.94 16.76
N ASP A 138 -12.39 -13.57 16.41
CA ASP A 138 -13.62 -14.26 16.82
C ASP A 138 -13.95 -15.46 15.90
N GLY A 139 -13.05 -15.82 14.98
CA GLY A 139 -13.08 -17.08 14.24
C GLY A 139 -13.38 -16.98 12.75
N ALA A 140 -13.48 -15.77 12.18
CA ALA A 140 -13.66 -15.62 10.74
C ALA A 140 -12.53 -16.31 9.95
N ALA A 141 -12.91 -17.05 8.90
CA ALA A 141 -11.98 -17.82 8.08
C ALA A 141 -11.17 -16.94 7.12
N GLU A 142 -11.60 -15.71 6.87
CA GLU A 142 -10.97 -14.77 5.95
C GLU A 142 -10.85 -13.39 6.58
N LEU A 143 -9.73 -12.72 6.30
CA LEU A 143 -9.45 -11.34 6.69
C LEU A 143 -9.41 -10.47 5.42
N PRO A 144 -10.35 -9.53 5.24
CA PRO A 144 -10.26 -8.57 4.14
C PRO A 144 -9.12 -7.57 4.38
N VAL A 145 -8.31 -7.35 3.35
CA VAL A 145 -7.17 -6.43 3.37
C VAL A 145 -7.25 -5.51 2.16
N ALA A 146 -7.23 -4.22 2.43
CA ALA A 146 -7.12 -3.17 1.43
C ALA A 146 -5.91 -2.28 1.75
N VAL A 147 -5.27 -1.76 0.71
CA VAL A 147 -4.05 -0.94 0.82
C VAL A 147 -4.36 0.47 0.34
N GLY A 148 -3.86 1.47 1.06
CA GLY A 148 -4.04 2.88 0.71
C GLY A 148 -5.27 3.51 1.35
N ALA A 149 -5.71 4.63 0.78
CA ALA A 149 -6.95 5.28 1.18
C ALA A 149 -8.13 4.41 0.74
N ILE A 150 -9.03 4.14 1.68
CA ILE A 150 -10.18 3.28 1.49
C ILE A 150 -11.42 4.17 1.65
N LEU A 151 -12.33 4.12 0.69
CA LEU A 151 -13.62 4.80 0.77
C LEU A 151 -14.75 3.77 0.90
N PRO A 152 -15.85 4.09 1.62
CA PRO A 152 -17.01 3.23 1.68
C PRO A 152 -17.61 2.95 0.30
N GLU A 153 -17.61 1.67 -0.09
CA GLU A 153 -18.15 1.17 -1.36
C GLU A 153 -19.36 0.24 -1.18
N ALA A 154 -19.77 -0.03 0.07
CA ALA A 154 -20.88 -0.94 0.33
C ALA A 154 -22.18 -0.38 -0.26
N PHE A 155 -22.78 -1.15 -1.17
CA PHE A 155 -24.07 -0.79 -1.79
C PHE A 155 -25.24 -1.33 -0.97
N ALA A 156 -26.30 -0.54 -0.90
CA ALA A 156 -27.59 -0.95 -0.38
C ALA A 156 -28.67 -0.57 -1.41
N ASP A 157 -29.67 -1.42 -1.58
CA ASP A 157 -30.82 -1.07 -2.41
C ASP A 157 -31.61 0.05 -1.71
N VAL A 158 -31.50 1.26 -2.25
CA VAL A 158 -32.29 2.41 -1.80
C VAL A 158 -33.39 2.65 -2.82
N LEU A 159 -34.63 2.47 -2.37
CA LEU A 159 -35.79 2.86 -3.16
C LEU A 159 -35.89 4.40 -3.11
N LEU A 160 -35.38 5.04 -4.16
CA LEU A 160 -35.60 6.47 -4.40
C LEU A 160 -36.88 6.61 -5.21
N ASP A 161 -37.94 7.12 -4.57
CA ASP A 161 -39.22 7.37 -5.21
C ASP A 161 -39.19 8.60 -6.14
N VAL A 162 -38.03 9.24 -6.23
CA VAL A 162 -37.80 10.40 -7.10
C VAL A 162 -36.95 9.96 -8.28
N ARG A 163 -37.58 9.87 -9.46
CA ARG A 163 -36.86 9.73 -10.72
C ARG A 163 -36.58 11.14 -11.24
N PRO A 164 -35.32 11.62 -11.25
CA PRO A 164 -35.02 12.94 -11.79
C PRO A 164 -35.46 12.97 -13.26
N ALA A 165 -36.29 13.95 -13.61
CA ALA A 165 -36.72 14.16 -14.98
C ALA A 165 -35.46 14.43 -15.83
N SER A 166 -35.19 13.55 -16.79
CA SER A 166 -34.09 13.71 -17.73
C SER A 166 -34.64 13.83 -19.14
N ALA A 167 -34.11 14.78 -19.90
CA ALA A 167 -34.47 14.92 -21.31
C ALA A 167 -34.12 13.62 -22.06
N PRO A 168 -34.89 13.21 -23.07
CA PRO A 168 -34.56 12.06 -23.90
C PRO A 168 -33.11 12.11 -24.42
N GLY A 169 -32.37 11.02 -24.21
CA GLY A 169 -30.97 10.89 -24.61
C GLY A 169 -29.96 11.65 -23.74
N ALA A 170 -30.36 12.39 -22.70
CA ALA A 170 -29.44 13.08 -21.80
C ALA A 170 -28.50 12.09 -21.09
N THR A 171 -29.05 10.98 -20.59
CA THR A 171 -28.27 9.91 -19.95
C THR A 171 -27.24 9.30 -20.90
N ALA A 172 -27.62 9.06 -22.16
CA ALA A 172 -26.72 8.49 -23.16
C ALA A 172 -25.55 9.45 -23.48
N ARG A 173 -25.83 10.75 -23.62
CA ARG A 173 -24.80 11.79 -23.81
C ARG A 173 -23.88 11.91 -22.60
N ALA A 174 -24.45 11.93 -21.39
CA ALA A 174 -23.68 11.99 -20.14
C ALA A 174 -22.77 10.76 -19.98
N LEU A 175 -23.28 9.56 -20.26
CA LEU A 175 -22.50 8.31 -20.22
C LEU A 175 -21.38 8.31 -21.25
N ALA A 176 -21.62 8.79 -22.48
CA ALA A 176 -20.59 8.91 -23.50
C ALA A 176 -19.48 9.89 -23.08
N ALA A 177 -19.85 11.04 -22.52
CA ALA A 177 -18.91 12.03 -21.99
C ALA A 177 -18.09 11.45 -20.82
N ALA A 178 -18.74 10.78 -19.87
CA ALA A 178 -18.09 10.15 -18.72
C ALA A 178 -17.07 9.08 -19.16
N ARG A 179 -17.45 8.18 -20.09
CA ARG A 179 -16.54 7.17 -20.65
C ARG A 179 -15.36 7.79 -21.41
N SER A 180 -15.57 8.93 -22.08
CA SER A 180 -14.50 9.66 -22.75
C SER A 180 -13.52 10.27 -21.75
N ALA A 181 -14.05 10.89 -20.69
CA ALA A 181 -13.24 11.44 -19.60
C ALA A 181 -12.45 10.34 -18.86
N GLU A 182 -13.08 9.19 -18.60
CA GLU A 182 -12.45 8.02 -17.99
C GLU A 182 -11.27 7.50 -18.83
N ARG A 183 -11.45 7.36 -20.15
CA ARG A 183 -10.36 6.95 -21.06
C ARG A 183 -9.23 7.97 -21.06
N ALA A 184 -9.54 9.26 -21.23
CA ALA A 184 -8.53 10.31 -21.19
C ALA A 184 -7.76 10.34 -19.85
N HIS A 185 -8.45 10.10 -18.73
CA HIS A 185 -7.83 10.01 -17.42
C HIS A 185 -6.94 8.76 -17.29
N ARG A 186 -7.40 7.59 -17.75
CA ARG A 186 -6.62 6.35 -17.78
C ARG A 186 -5.35 6.52 -18.63
N ASP A 187 -5.48 7.13 -19.80
CA ASP A 187 -4.35 7.39 -20.70
C ASP A 187 -3.35 8.37 -20.07
N ALA A 188 -3.85 9.41 -19.38
CA ALA A 188 -3.02 10.33 -18.61
C ALA A 188 -2.31 9.63 -17.43
N LEU A 189 -2.99 8.72 -16.73
CA LEU A 189 -2.38 7.90 -15.68
C LEU A 189 -1.32 6.96 -16.25
N ALA A 190 -1.59 6.29 -17.38
CA ALA A 190 -0.62 5.43 -18.03
C ALA A 190 0.60 6.22 -18.53
N ALA A 191 0.39 7.40 -19.11
CA ALA A 191 1.48 8.30 -19.50
C ALA A 191 2.27 8.80 -18.30
N ARG A 192 1.61 9.10 -17.17
CA ARG A 192 2.25 9.65 -15.96
C ARG A 192 2.86 8.60 -15.03
N TYR A 193 2.38 7.38 -15.02
CA TYR A 193 2.77 6.33 -14.06
C TYR A 193 3.11 4.99 -14.72
N GLY A 194 3.18 4.94 -16.05
CA GLY A 194 3.63 3.76 -16.79
C GLY A 194 5.03 3.33 -16.34
N TYR A 195 5.22 2.03 -16.23
CA TYR A 195 6.49 1.42 -15.80
C TYR A 195 7.22 0.84 -17.02
N ASP A 196 8.51 1.13 -17.13
CA ASP A 196 9.41 0.53 -18.11
C ASP A 196 10.69 0.09 -17.40
N LEU A 197 11.09 -1.16 -17.61
CA LEU A 197 12.16 -1.78 -16.84
C LEU A 197 13.51 -1.04 -16.98
N VAL A 198 13.76 -0.37 -18.11
CA VAL A 198 15.06 0.25 -18.42
C VAL A 198 15.01 1.76 -18.27
N THR A 199 13.91 2.37 -18.70
CA THR A 199 13.78 3.82 -18.83
C THR A 199 12.91 4.44 -17.74
N ARG A 200 12.05 3.65 -17.09
CA ARG A 200 11.06 4.14 -16.14
C ARG A 200 10.76 3.15 -15.02
N ASN A 201 11.77 2.91 -14.21
CA ASN A 201 11.70 2.09 -13.03
C ASN A 201 11.98 2.92 -11.75
N CYS A 202 11.94 2.28 -10.59
CA CYS A 202 12.17 2.96 -9.31
C CYS A 202 13.51 3.72 -9.26
N VAL A 203 14.58 3.15 -9.84
CA VAL A 203 15.91 3.77 -9.85
C VAL A 203 15.95 4.99 -10.77
N THR A 204 15.41 4.88 -11.98
CA THR A 204 15.40 6.00 -12.93
C THR A 204 14.51 7.13 -12.44
N GLU A 205 13.37 6.84 -11.80
CA GLU A 205 12.48 7.84 -11.20
C GLU A 205 13.09 8.50 -9.95
N LEU A 206 13.88 7.76 -9.15
CA LEU A 206 14.65 8.35 -8.05
C LEU A 206 15.65 9.38 -8.56
N PHE A 207 16.46 9.02 -9.57
CA PHE A 207 17.40 9.98 -10.15
C PHE A 207 16.69 11.15 -10.86
N ARG A 208 15.56 10.90 -11.52
CA ARG A 208 14.73 11.97 -12.10
C ARG A 208 14.23 12.94 -11.02
N THR A 209 13.80 12.42 -9.86
CA THR A 209 13.38 13.25 -8.72
C THR A 209 14.53 14.08 -8.18
N ILE A 210 15.73 13.50 -8.08
CA ILE A 210 16.94 14.22 -7.65
C ILE A 210 17.31 15.30 -8.67
N ASP A 211 17.32 14.97 -9.96
CA ASP A 211 17.58 15.92 -11.05
C ASP A 211 16.59 17.10 -11.01
N LEU A 212 15.29 16.83 -10.80
CA LEU A 212 14.26 17.88 -10.66
C LEU A 212 14.54 18.80 -9.46
N ALA A 213 14.88 18.23 -8.30
CA ALA A 213 15.21 19.01 -7.11
C ALA A 213 16.47 19.87 -7.31
N LEU A 214 17.50 19.34 -7.99
CA LEU A 214 18.70 20.09 -8.35
C LEU A 214 18.36 21.23 -9.32
N ALA A 215 17.53 20.98 -10.33
CA ALA A 215 17.13 21.98 -11.31
C ALA A 215 16.37 23.15 -10.65
N GLU A 216 15.43 22.85 -9.74
CA GLU A 216 14.69 23.84 -8.96
C GLU A 216 15.63 24.71 -8.12
N GLN A 217 16.57 24.08 -7.39
CA GLN A 217 17.54 24.80 -6.55
C GLN A 217 18.60 25.58 -7.34
N GLY A 218 18.88 25.16 -8.58
CA GLY A 218 19.82 25.81 -9.48
C GLY A 218 19.21 26.93 -10.32
N GLY A 219 17.91 27.21 -10.17
CA GLY A 219 17.20 28.17 -11.03
C GLY A 219 17.21 27.75 -12.50
N VAL A 220 17.37 26.46 -12.77
CA VAL A 220 17.35 25.91 -14.13
C VAL A 220 15.88 25.87 -14.54
N ALA A 221 15.40 26.97 -15.11
CA ALA A 221 14.14 26.95 -15.87
C ALA A 221 14.20 25.81 -16.88
N ALA A 222 13.05 25.21 -17.19
CA ALA A 222 12.89 24.11 -18.16
C ALA A 222 13.32 24.56 -19.57
N ALA A 223 14.61 24.80 -19.77
CA ALA A 223 15.20 25.09 -21.06
C ALA A 223 15.31 23.75 -21.77
N GLU A 224 14.62 23.60 -22.88
CA GLU A 224 14.66 22.36 -23.64
C GLU A 224 16.05 22.15 -24.27
N GLY A 225 16.52 20.90 -24.28
CA GLY A 225 17.73 20.50 -25.00
C GLY A 225 19.04 20.53 -24.20
N GLY A 226 20.16 20.56 -24.92
CA GLY A 226 21.49 20.30 -24.37
C GLY A 226 22.00 21.31 -23.35
N ALA A 227 21.45 22.52 -23.29
CA ALA A 227 21.87 23.56 -22.35
C ALA A 227 21.38 23.31 -20.92
N ALA A 228 20.12 22.87 -20.74
CA ALA A 228 19.64 22.47 -19.41
C ALA A 228 20.38 21.23 -18.90
N LEU A 229 20.65 20.25 -19.77
CA LEU A 229 21.43 19.07 -19.42
C LEU A 229 22.85 19.41 -18.93
N ARG A 230 23.49 20.44 -19.50
CA ARG A 230 24.77 20.95 -19.00
C ARG A 230 24.61 21.62 -17.63
N ARG A 231 23.65 22.52 -17.46
CA ARG A 231 23.41 23.19 -16.16
C ARG A 231 23.07 22.21 -15.04
N LEU A 232 22.23 21.21 -15.32
CA LEU A 232 21.94 20.12 -14.38
C LEU A 232 23.19 19.33 -14.00
N ARG A 233 24.06 19.07 -14.98
CA ARG A 233 25.35 18.42 -14.73
C ARG A 233 26.23 19.27 -13.82
N ASP A 234 26.36 20.57 -14.10
CA ASP A 234 27.15 21.50 -13.30
C ASP A 234 26.59 21.61 -11.87
N GLU A 235 25.26 21.60 -11.73
CA GLU A 235 24.58 21.60 -10.44
C GLU A 235 24.84 20.32 -9.64
N SER A 236 24.74 19.17 -10.29
CA SER A 236 25.05 17.86 -9.71
C SER A 236 26.53 17.76 -9.32
N GLU A 237 27.44 18.24 -10.15
CA GLU A 237 28.88 18.31 -9.85
C GLU A 237 29.16 19.22 -8.66
N ARG A 238 28.51 20.40 -8.59
CA ARG A 238 28.68 21.35 -7.50
C ARG A 238 28.14 20.83 -6.16
N ARG A 239 26.93 20.28 -6.14
CA ARG A 239 26.25 19.87 -4.89
C ARG A 239 26.58 18.45 -4.47
N LEU A 240 26.61 17.52 -5.43
CA LEU A 240 26.77 16.10 -5.18
C LEU A 240 28.17 15.60 -5.55
N GLY A 241 29.05 16.40 -6.13
CA GLY A 241 30.42 16.00 -6.49
C GLY A 241 30.55 15.26 -7.83
N GLY A 242 29.43 15.01 -8.52
CA GLY A 242 29.40 14.42 -9.85
C GLY A 242 27.99 14.03 -10.26
N ARG A 243 27.85 13.29 -11.37
CA ARG A 243 26.55 12.90 -11.94
C ARG A 243 26.48 11.40 -12.19
N VAL A 244 25.31 10.83 -11.93
CA VAL A 244 24.97 9.44 -12.28
C VAL A 244 24.04 9.43 -13.49
N ASP A 245 24.35 8.61 -14.50
CA ASP A 245 23.47 8.37 -15.64
C ASP A 245 22.46 7.25 -15.30
N PRO A 246 21.16 7.57 -15.11
CA PRO A 246 20.16 6.59 -14.76
C PRO A 246 19.95 5.53 -15.86
N ARG A 247 20.20 5.85 -17.15
CA ARG A 247 20.03 4.89 -18.25
C ARG A 247 21.08 3.79 -18.26
N ARG A 248 22.25 4.05 -17.66
CA ARG A 248 23.34 3.07 -17.51
C ARG A 248 23.32 2.38 -16.15
N SER A 249 22.53 2.94 -15.23
CA SER A 249 22.49 2.53 -13.82
C SER A 249 21.07 2.16 -13.37
N PHE A 250 20.19 1.76 -14.28
CA PHE A 250 18.78 1.47 -14.00
C PHE A 250 18.58 0.25 -13.09
N VAL A 251 19.62 -0.57 -12.90
CA VAL A 251 19.65 -1.69 -11.97
C VAL A 251 20.13 -1.21 -10.60
N PRO A 252 19.41 -1.50 -9.49
CA PRO A 252 19.72 -0.98 -8.15
C PRO A 252 21.17 -1.16 -7.66
N PHE A 253 21.82 -2.28 -7.99
CA PHE A 253 23.22 -2.50 -7.60
C PHE A 253 24.19 -1.62 -8.41
N LEU A 254 23.93 -1.45 -9.71
CA LEU A 254 24.73 -0.59 -10.56
C LEU A 254 24.56 0.89 -10.17
N SER A 255 23.35 1.34 -9.83
CA SER A 255 23.14 2.69 -9.31
C SER A 255 23.86 2.94 -7.99
N SER A 256 23.79 2.01 -7.03
CA SER A 256 24.54 2.14 -5.78
C SER A 256 26.05 2.25 -6.02
N ARG A 257 26.60 1.49 -6.97
CA ARG A 257 28.02 1.61 -7.37
C ARG A 257 28.30 2.95 -8.06
N ALA A 258 27.44 3.40 -8.96
CA ALA A 258 27.59 4.68 -9.65
C ALA A 258 27.53 5.87 -8.68
N VAL A 259 26.61 5.86 -7.72
CA VAL A 259 26.53 6.87 -6.66
C VAL A 259 27.83 6.93 -5.86
N ARG A 260 28.36 5.79 -5.41
CA ARG A 260 29.64 5.77 -4.67
C ARG A 260 30.84 6.25 -5.51
N ALA A 261 30.81 6.02 -6.82
CA ALA A 261 31.90 6.39 -7.71
C ALA A 261 31.84 7.87 -8.14
N HIS A 262 30.65 8.44 -8.27
CA HIS A 262 30.46 9.76 -8.87
C HIS A 262 29.97 10.81 -7.89
N TRP A 263 29.34 10.44 -6.77
CA TRP A 263 28.93 11.40 -5.76
C TRP A 263 29.91 11.45 -4.59
N ARG A 264 29.99 12.62 -3.96
CA ARG A 264 30.65 12.87 -2.70
C ARG A 264 29.79 12.34 -1.56
N VAL A 265 29.82 11.02 -1.41
CA VAL A 265 29.11 10.32 -0.33
C VAL A 265 29.80 10.64 1.01
N ALA A 266 29.11 11.36 1.89
CA ALA A 266 29.62 11.70 3.22
C ALA A 266 29.55 10.53 4.20
N GLU A 267 28.45 9.77 4.17
CA GLU A 267 28.22 8.63 5.04
C GLU A 267 27.50 7.51 4.28
N THR A 268 27.83 6.25 4.57
CA THR A 268 27.06 5.09 4.11
C THR A 268 26.61 4.28 5.31
N ARG A 269 25.29 4.25 5.53
CA ARG A 269 24.67 3.39 6.56
C ARG A 269 24.08 2.14 5.93
N ARG A 270 24.29 1.00 6.57
CA ARG A 270 23.62 -0.26 6.21
C ARG A 270 22.43 -0.46 7.12
N LEU A 271 21.23 -0.34 6.56
CA LEU A 271 20.00 -0.70 7.26
C LEU A 271 19.82 -2.22 7.21
N ALA A 272 19.80 -2.85 8.38
CA ALA A 272 19.56 -4.28 8.48
C ALA A 272 18.08 -4.59 8.24
N SER A 273 17.80 -5.74 7.64
CA SER A 273 16.42 -6.26 7.58
C SER A 273 15.96 -6.68 8.98
N ALA A 274 14.65 -6.78 9.22
CA ALA A 274 14.11 -7.26 10.50
C ALA A 274 14.72 -8.61 10.94
N ARG A 275 14.95 -9.53 9.99
CA ARG A 275 15.64 -10.80 10.24
C ARG A 275 17.10 -10.62 10.63
N GLN A 276 17.82 -9.72 9.96
CA GLN A 276 19.21 -9.39 10.31
C GLN A 276 19.29 -8.71 11.68
N HIS A 277 18.35 -7.83 12.03
CA HIS A 277 18.24 -7.25 13.37
C HIS A 277 17.97 -8.31 14.44
N ALA A 278 17.06 -9.26 14.19
CA ALA A 278 16.79 -10.36 15.12
C ALA A 278 18.03 -11.25 15.34
N LEU A 279 18.73 -11.60 14.25
CA LEU A 279 19.97 -12.38 14.32
C LEU A 279 21.08 -11.67 15.08
N ALA A 280 21.25 -10.37 14.87
CA ALA A 280 22.25 -9.57 15.57
C ALA A 280 21.97 -9.48 17.08
N ARG A 281 20.70 -9.53 17.50
CA ARG A 281 20.31 -9.51 18.92
C ARG A 281 20.53 -10.85 19.62
N ASP A 282 20.24 -11.97 18.96
CA ASP A 282 20.39 -13.32 19.51
C ASP A 282 21.87 -13.74 19.53
N GLY A 283 22.59 -13.54 18.42
CA GLY A 283 24.03 -13.82 18.30
C GLY A 283 24.42 -15.30 18.33
N SER A 284 23.48 -16.22 18.57
CA SER A 284 23.78 -17.66 18.67
C SER A 284 23.90 -18.36 17.30
N LEU A 285 24.75 -19.39 17.25
CA LEU A 285 24.86 -20.27 16.07
C LEU A 285 23.53 -20.99 15.77
N ALA A 286 22.78 -21.36 16.81
CA ALA A 286 21.48 -21.99 16.66
C ALA A 286 20.49 -21.06 15.93
N ALA A 287 20.46 -19.77 16.27
CA ALA A 287 19.66 -18.78 15.56
C ALA A 287 20.13 -18.59 14.11
N ALA A 288 21.45 -18.54 13.88
CA ALA A 288 22.00 -18.44 12.53
C ALA A 288 21.60 -19.62 11.64
N LEU A 289 21.66 -20.85 12.15
CA LEU A 289 21.22 -22.05 11.44
C LEU A 289 19.70 -22.07 11.22
N ARG A 290 18.91 -21.72 12.25
CA ARG A 290 17.45 -21.62 12.17
C ARG A 290 17.02 -20.61 11.09
N GLU A 291 17.65 -19.45 11.04
CA GLU A 291 17.29 -18.39 10.09
C GLU A 291 17.92 -18.58 8.70
N ALA A 292 18.84 -19.54 8.50
CA ALA A 292 19.45 -19.78 7.19
C ALA A 292 18.48 -20.41 6.19
N ALA A 293 17.55 -21.25 6.65
CA ALA A 293 16.58 -21.94 5.80
C ALA A 293 15.16 -21.36 5.95
N VAL A 294 14.43 -21.32 4.83
CA VAL A 294 13.05 -20.81 4.76
C VAL A 294 12.10 -21.60 5.66
N ALA A 295 12.30 -22.92 5.75
CA ALA A 295 11.44 -23.80 6.55
C ALA A 295 11.53 -23.51 8.05
N THR A 296 12.73 -23.20 8.54
CA THR A 296 13.04 -23.03 9.97
C THR A 296 13.04 -21.58 10.43
N SER A 297 13.13 -20.62 9.50
CA SER A 297 13.19 -19.19 9.82
C SER A 297 11.89 -18.68 10.46
N SER A 298 12.04 -17.79 11.44
CA SER A 298 10.93 -17.02 12.00
C SER A 298 10.31 -16.04 10.98
N PHE A 299 11.04 -15.71 9.92
CA PHE A 299 10.61 -14.81 8.85
C PHE A 299 10.31 -15.61 7.59
N ARG A 300 9.15 -16.26 7.49
CA ARG A 300 8.78 -16.97 6.25
C ARG A 300 8.24 -16.01 5.19
N PRO A 301 8.48 -16.29 3.88
CA PRO A 301 7.86 -15.55 2.78
C PRO A 301 6.34 -15.52 2.90
N ALA A 302 5.72 -14.52 2.29
CA ALA A 302 4.26 -14.47 2.14
C ALA A 302 3.76 -15.67 1.33
N GLU A 303 2.55 -16.12 1.65
CA GLU A 303 1.86 -17.17 0.88
C GLU A 303 1.73 -16.74 -0.59
N GLY A 304 2.09 -17.65 -1.51
CA GLY A 304 2.08 -17.40 -2.95
C GLY A 304 3.38 -16.84 -3.55
N GLY A 305 4.43 -16.67 -2.74
CA GLY A 305 5.76 -16.30 -3.24
C GLY A 305 6.49 -17.42 -4.01
N GLY A 306 7.62 -17.06 -4.62
CA GLY A 306 8.53 -18.02 -5.25
C GLY A 306 9.06 -19.06 -4.26
N PHE A 307 9.36 -20.26 -4.77
CA PHE A 307 9.88 -21.36 -3.96
C PHE A 307 11.39 -21.22 -3.72
N PHE A 308 11.79 -21.16 -2.45
CA PHE A 308 13.19 -21.08 -2.02
C PHE A 308 13.43 -21.97 -0.80
N LEU A 309 14.63 -22.54 -0.69
CA LEU A 309 15.08 -23.30 0.46
C LEU A 309 15.89 -22.45 1.44
N LEU A 310 16.73 -21.55 0.91
CA LEU A 310 17.75 -20.82 1.67
C LEU A 310 17.65 -19.31 1.49
N TYR A 311 17.94 -18.58 2.57
CA TYR A 311 18.19 -17.14 2.52
C TYR A 311 19.63 -16.84 2.08
N THR A 312 19.79 -15.84 1.20
CA THR A 312 21.06 -15.55 0.50
C THR A 312 21.69 -14.20 0.87
N ASP A 313 21.11 -13.51 1.85
CA ASP A 313 21.46 -12.17 2.28
C ASP A 313 22.55 -12.10 3.35
N LEU A 314 22.82 -13.20 4.06
CA LEU A 314 23.82 -13.23 5.14
C LEU A 314 25.24 -13.56 4.68
N HIS A 315 25.42 -14.32 3.60
CA HIS A 315 26.72 -14.88 3.23
C HIS A 315 27.10 -14.54 1.78
N TRP A 316 27.70 -13.37 1.57
CA TRP A 316 28.11 -12.94 0.24
C TRP A 316 29.00 -13.95 -0.53
N PRO A 317 29.95 -14.69 0.09
CA PRO A 317 30.81 -15.60 -0.68
C PRO A 317 30.12 -16.95 -0.97
N LEU A 318 29.15 -17.36 -0.15
CA LEU A 318 28.37 -18.59 -0.37
C LEU A 318 27.11 -18.35 -1.21
N ARG A 319 26.86 -17.10 -1.61
CA ARG A 319 25.65 -16.73 -2.35
C ARG A 319 25.48 -17.48 -3.66
N PRO A 320 26.51 -17.68 -4.51
CA PRO A 320 26.35 -18.46 -5.74
C PRO A 320 25.93 -19.91 -5.45
N LEU A 321 26.47 -20.51 -4.38
CA LEU A 321 26.10 -21.85 -3.96
C LEU A 321 24.64 -21.91 -3.48
N PHE A 322 24.22 -20.98 -2.62
CA PHE A 322 22.83 -20.93 -2.16
C PHE A 322 21.84 -20.58 -3.28
N GLY A 323 22.25 -19.74 -4.23
CA GLY A 323 21.50 -19.44 -5.45
C GLY A 323 21.32 -20.68 -6.32
N ALA A 324 22.38 -21.48 -6.50
CA ALA A 324 22.32 -22.73 -7.25
C ALA A 324 21.39 -23.75 -6.57
N VAL A 325 21.48 -23.90 -5.24
CA VAL A 325 20.58 -24.77 -4.46
C VAL A 325 19.12 -24.32 -4.60
N ASN A 326 18.85 -23.02 -4.47
CA ASN A 326 17.51 -22.47 -4.63
C ASN A 326 16.98 -22.66 -6.06
N LEU A 327 17.80 -22.41 -7.09
CA LEU A 327 17.43 -22.60 -8.48
C LEU A 327 17.07 -24.06 -8.78
N ALA A 328 17.92 -25.00 -8.34
CA ALA A 328 17.66 -26.43 -8.51
C ALA A 328 16.35 -26.85 -7.82
N ALA A 329 16.12 -26.39 -6.59
CA ALA A 329 14.90 -26.68 -5.84
C ALA A 329 13.65 -26.07 -6.50
N ALA A 330 13.76 -24.85 -7.02
CA ALA A 330 12.67 -24.16 -7.70
C ALA A 330 12.31 -24.83 -9.05
N LEU A 331 13.31 -25.26 -9.82
CA LEU A 331 13.11 -26.04 -11.05
C LEU A 331 12.50 -27.41 -10.75
N ALA A 332 12.94 -28.09 -9.70
CA ALA A 332 12.32 -29.34 -9.25
C ALA A 332 10.85 -29.13 -8.87
N ARG A 333 10.54 -28.04 -8.13
CA ARG A 333 9.17 -27.67 -7.77
C ARG A 333 8.32 -27.37 -9.01
N ALA A 334 8.87 -26.67 -9.99
CA ALA A 334 8.21 -26.40 -11.27
C ALA A 334 7.90 -27.71 -12.02
N GLY A 335 8.87 -28.63 -12.10
CA GLY A 335 8.70 -29.95 -12.71
C GLY A 335 7.60 -30.78 -12.05
N VAL A 336 7.61 -30.87 -10.71
CA VAL A 336 6.49 -31.49 -9.97
C VAL A 336 5.18 -30.74 -10.22
N GLY A 337 5.22 -29.42 -10.31
CA GLY A 337 4.07 -28.56 -10.62
C GLY A 337 3.42 -28.86 -11.98
N VAL A 338 4.21 -29.26 -12.98
CA VAL A 338 3.68 -29.74 -14.28
C VAL A 338 2.89 -31.04 -14.08
N LEU A 339 3.41 -31.96 -13.26
CA LEU A 339 2.74 -33.23 -12.99
C LEU A 339 1.47 -33.05 -12.12
N THR A 340 1.47 -32.06 -11.22
CA THR A 340 0.33 -31.76 -10.33
C THR A 340 -0.64 -30.71 -10.88
N LEU A 341 -0.38 -30.19 -12.09
CA LEU A 341 -1.15 -29.13 -12.74
C LEU A 341 -2.68 -29.32 -12.66
N PRO A 342 -3.26 -30.51 -12.94
CA PRO A 342 -4.72 -30.68 -12.89
C PRO A 342 -5.30 -30.63 -11.47
N PHE A 343 -4.47 -30.79 -10.43
CA PHE A 343 -4.91 -30.83 -9.02
C PHE A 343 -4.67 -29.53 -8.28
N ASP A 344 -3.60 -28.79 -8.63
CA ASP A 344 -3.20 -27.58 -7.91
C ASP A 344 -3.44 -26.28 -8.69
N GLY A 345 -3.93 -26.37 -9.93
CA GLY A 345 -4.21 -25.23 -10.80
C GLY A 345 -2.95 -24.52 -11.28
N GLY A 346 -1.79 -25.20 -11.27
CA GLY A 346 -0.51 -24.63 -11.70
C GLY A 346 0.21 -23.80 -10.65
N ARG A 347 -0.27 -23.80 -9.40
CA ARG A 347 0.40 -23.10 -8.29
C ARG A 347 1.83 -23.58 -8.09
N GLY A 348 2.09 -24.89 -8.18
CA GLY A 348 3.44 -25.45 -8.09
C GLY A 348 4.35 -25.02 -9.23
N LEU A 349 3.82 -24.96 -10.44
CA LEU A 349 4.56 -24.51 -11.63
C LEU A 349 4.95 -23.03 -11.51
N VAL A 350 3.99 -22.16 -11.24
CA VAL A 350 4.21 -20.70 -11.10
C VAL A 350 5.19 -20.41 -9.95
N SER A 351 4.97 -21.00 -8.78
CA SER A 351 5.87 -20.81 -7.62
C SER A 351 7.30 -21.29 -7.89
N GLY A 352 7.46 -22.39 -8.63
CA GLY A 352 8.78 -22.88 -9.06
C GLY A 352 9.45 -21.98 -10.09
N LEU A 353 8.72 -21.49 -11.09
CA LEU A 353 9.25 -20.56 -12.10
C LEU A 353 9.64 -19.22 -11.49
N ASP A 354 8.82 -18.66 -10.60
CA ASP A 354 9.14 -17.46 -9.84
C ASP A 354 10.40 -17.69 -8.98
N GLY A 355 10.47 -18.82 -8.28
CA GLY A 355 11.64 -19.20 -7.49
C GLY A 355 12.92 -19.27 -8.32
N ALA A 356 12.83 -19.79 -9.54
CA ALA A 356 13.95 -19.86 -10.48
C ALA A 356 14.37 -18.46 -10.96
N LEU A 357 13.42 -17.65 -11.44
CA LEU A 357 13.65 -16.29 -11.91
C LEU A 357 14.39 -15.44 -10.87
N TRP A 358 13.98 -15.53 -9.60
CA TRP A 358 14.58 -14.79 -8.50
C TRP A 358 15.90 -15.38 -7.99
N SER A 359 16.26 -16.61 -8.37
CA SER A 359 17.52 -17.25 -7.96
C SER A 359 18.64 -17.08 -9.00
N VAL A 360 18.31 -16.83 -10.27
CA VAL A 360 19.31 -16.59 -11.34
C VAL A 360 20.28 -15.44 -11.02
N PRO A 361 19.83 -14.25 -10.54
CA PRO A 361 20.75 -13.15 -10.24
C PRO A 361 21.80 -13.46 -9.16
N GLU A 362 21.52 -14.44 -8.30
CA GLU A 362 22.39 -14.83 -7.18
C GLU A 362 23.59 -15.65 -7.62
N LEU A 363 23.52 -16.31 -8.80
CA LEU A 363 24.64 -17.00 -9.42
C LEU A 363 25.73 -16.03 -9.89
N GLY A 364 25.28 -14.86 -10.36
CA GLY A 364 26.13 -13.76 -10.76
C GLY A 364 26.64 -13.03 -9.52
N PHE A 365 25.93 -12.00 -9.05
CA PHE A 365 26.40 -11.15 -7.94
C PHE A 365 25.27 -10.38 -7.22
N GLY A 366 24.02 -10.52 -7.66
CA GLY A 366 22.90 -9.71 -7.19
C GLY A 366 22.14 -10.37 -6.06
N ASN A 367 21.99 -9.69 -4.92
CA ASN A 367 20.94 -10.04 -3.96
C ASN A 367 19.64 -9.41 -4.44
N VAL A 368 18.67 -10.24 -4.79
CA VAL A 368 17.27 -9.80 -4.80
C VAL A 368 16.66 -10.21 -3.48
N ARG A 369 16.08 -9.25 -2.76
CA ARG A 369 15.47 -9.51 -1.45
C ARG A 369 14.40 -10.60 -1.61
N LYS A 370 14.67 -11.78 -1.06
CA LYS A 370 13.74 -12.91 -1.01
C LYS A 370 12.89 -12.80 0.25
N GLY A 371 11.57 -12.83 0.06
CA GLY A 371 10.60 -12.86 1.14
C GLY A 371 10.10 -11.47 1.56
N THR A 372 8.79 -11.32 1.50
CA THR A 372 8.01 -10.30 2.20
C THR A 372 7.50 -10.90 3.50
N SER A 373 7.76 -10.24 4.63
CA SER A 373 7.16 -10.63 5.91
C SER A 373 5.74 -10.07 5.96
N GLU A 374 4.77 -10.90 6.37
CA GLU A 374 3.37 -10.47 6.50
C GLU A 374 3.20 -9.39 7.58
N TRP A 375 4.05 -9.43 8.61
CA TRP A 375 4.14 -8.44 9.65
C TRP A 375 5.56 -8.39 10.21
N VAL A 376 5.97 -7.20 10.66
CA VAL A 376 7.22 -6.96 11.38
C VAL A 376 6.87 -6.21 12.67
N PRO A 377 7.30 -6.69 13.85
CA PRO A 377 7.10 -5.99 15.11
C PRO A 377 7.62 -4.55 15.04
N PRO A 378 6.93 -3.56 15.64
CA PRO A 378 7.37 -2.17 15.66
C PRO A 378 8.84 -2.00 16.10
N GLU A 379 9.27 -2.73 17.12
CA GLU A 379 10.64 -2.75 17.64
C GLU A 379 11.70 -3.31 16.67
N LEU A 380 11.27 -4.00 15.60
CA LEU A 380 12.14 -4.48 14.52
C LEU A 380 11.95 -3.67 13.22
N ARG A 381 11.06 -2.68 13.19
CA ARG A 381 10.99 -1.68 12.13
C ARG A 381 12.12 -0.70 12.40
N ALA A 382 13.08 -0.57 11.48
CA ALA A 382 14.16 0.39 11.66
C ALA A 382 13.54 1.78 11.88
N PRO A 383 13.88 2.50 12.96
CA PRO A 383 13.53 3.91 13.06
C PRO A 383 14.22 4.62 11.91
N TYR A 384 13.45 5.36 11.11
CA TYR A 384 14.04 6.42 10.30
C TYR A 384 14.43 7.51 11.29
N GLU A 385 15.68 7.47 11.78
CA GLU A 385 16.30 8.60 12.48
C GLU A 385 16.86 9.61 11.49
#